data_AF-A0A3D3FBR2-F1
#
_entry.id   AF-A0A3D3FBR2-F1
#
_cell.length_a   1.000
_cell.length_b   1.000
_cell.length_c   1.000
_cell.angle_alpha   90.00
_cell.angle_beta   90.00
_cell.angle_gamma   90.00
#
_symmetry.space_group_name_H-M   'P 1'
#
loop_
_entity.id
_entity.type
_entity.pdbx_description
1 polymer ?
#
loop_
_entity_poly.entity_id
_entity_poly.type
_entity_poly.pdbx_seq_one_letter_code
_entity_poly.pdbx_strand_id
1 'polypeptide(L)'
;KWFNKNATVTITPVLKYAGNRETTGTAYSYQGENVSGNRITIPHKRGGNFTMTFKFPYQPEMQSSELFLRFDGRIKQKQSSLPDVKVADGVIATSALASVATTTPSVADDGFQRIIKQAQEANILFVIQQAELRQSELNKQDMSAWKKRVREAFNDPKQNVDVEISAYASPDGGAQLNDKLAAQREKNTSKYLENELRKQSINTDINARYTAQDWEGFR
;
A
#
# COMPACT_ATOMS: atom_id res chain seq x y z
N LYS A 1 -21.17 -46.31 33.53
CA LYS A 1 -19.95 -47.13 33.69
C LYS A 1 -19.00 -46.71 32.58
N TRP A 2 -17.75 -46.37 32.89
CA TRP A 2 -16.89 -45.58 31.98
C TRP A 2 -15.83 -46.40 31.25
N PHE A 3 -15.24 -47.42 31.89
CA PHE A 3 -14.21 -48.26 31.27
C PHE A 3 -14.33 -49.70 31.77
N ASN A 4 -14.26 -50.70 30.88
CA ASN A 4 -14.41 -52.10 31.29
C ASN A 4 -13.18 -52.59 32.07
N LYS A 5 -13.42 -53.22 33.23
CA LYS A 5 -12.35 -53.67 34.14
C LYS A 5 -11.36 -54.63 33.49
N ASN A 6 -11.80 -55.43 32.51
CA ASN A 6 -10.97 -56.43 31.84
C ASN A 6 -10.52 -55.99 30.43
N ALA A 7 -10.69 -54.70 30.10
CA ALA A 7 -10.35 -54.18 28.79
C ALA A 7 -8.97 -53.54 28.75
N THR A 8 -8.34 -53.60 27.59
CA THR A 8 -7.22 -52.75 27.20
C THR A 8 -7.63 -52.00 25.94
N VAL A 9 -7.38 -50.70 25.89
CA VAL A 9 -7.66 -49.86 24.72
C VAL A 9 -6.39 -49.13 24.34
N THR A 10 -5.96 -49.26 23.09
CA THR A 10 -4.87 -48.48 22.52
C THR A 10 -5.45 -47.47 21.53
N ILE A 11 -5.13 -46.21 21.73
CA ILE A 11 -5.58 -45.09 20.91
C ILE A 11 -4.37 -44.60 20.12
N THR A 12 -4.47 -44.63 18.80
CA THR A 12 -3.43 -44.15 17.89
C THR A 12 -3.97 -42.95 17.11
N PRO A 13 -3.36 -41.77 17.20
CA PRO A 13 -3.72 -40.63 16.35
C PRO A 13 -3.26 -40.92 14.91
N VAL A 14 -4.13 -40.65 13.94
CA VAL A 14 -3.87 -40.87 12.52
C VAL A 14 -4.22 -39.60 11.77
N LEU A 15 -3.23 -38.98 11.15
CA LEU A 15 -3.44 -37.84 10.26
C LEU A 15 -3.62 -38.38 8.83
N LYS A 16 -4.80 -38.22 8.26
CA LYS A 16 -5.13 -38.60 6.88
C LYS A 16 -5.05 -37.38 5.98
N TYR A 17 -4.47 -37.51 4.79
CA TYR A 17 -4.27 -36.39 3.87
C TYR A 17 -4.27 -36.85 2.40
N ALA A 18 -4.11 -35.89 1.49
CA ALA A 18 -4.29 -36.08 0.06
C ALA A 18 -3.56 -37.34 -0.49
N GLY A 19 -4.22 -38.05 -1.40
CA GLY A 19 -3.69 -39.26 -2.04
C GLY A 19 -3.80 -40.55 -1.21
N ASN A 20 -4.80 -40.63 -0.32
CA ASN A 20 -5.03 -41.78 0.59
C ASN A 20 -3.82 -42.10 1.49
N ARG A 21 -3.05 -41.07 1.85
CA ARG A 21 -1.88 -41.21 2.72
C ARG A 21 -2.28 -41.01 4.16
N GLU A 22 -1.65 -41.76 5.05
CA GLU A 22 -1.86 -41.67 6.50
C GLU A 22 -0.51 -41.62 7.22
N THR A 23 -0.40 -40.77 8.24
CA THR A 23 0.73 -40.78 9.18
C THR A 23 0.21 -41.03 10.59
N THR A 24 0.79 -42.02 11.29
CA THR A 24 0.43 -42.37 12.66
C THR A 24 1.32 -41.67 13.67
N GLY A 25 0.75 -41.11 14.72
CA GLY A 25 1.51 -40.56 15.85
C GLY A 25 1.72 -41.58 16.97
N THR A 26 2.28 -41.13 18.08
CA THR A 26 2.51 -41.97 19.26
C THR A 26 1.21 -42.53 19.81
N ALA A 27 1.12 -43.86 19.92
CA ALA A 27 -0.03 -44.55 20.48
C ALA A 27 -0.01 -44.51 22.01
N TYR A 28 -1.19 -44.39 22.62
CA TYR A 28 -1.36 -44.44 24.07
C TYR A 28 -2.27 -45.59 24.43
N SER A 29 -1.84 -46.41 25.38
CA SER A 29 -2.62 -47.56 25.84
C SER A 29 -3.12 -47.37 27.27
N TYR A 30 -4.37 -47.74 27.47
CA TYR A 30 -5.08 -47.70 28.74
C TYR A 30 -5.57 -49.11 29.09
N GLN A 31 -5.64 -49.43 30.38
CA GLN A 31 -6.09 -50.73 30.87
C GLN A 31 -7.11 -50.59 31.99
N GLY A 32 -7.95 -51.62 32.15
CA GLY A 32 -8.93 -51.67 33.24
C GLY A 32 -8.32 -52.20 34.53
N GLU A 33 -9.00 -51.95 35.64
CA GLU A 33 -8.58 -52.32 37.00
C GLU A 33 -8.18 -53.80 37.18
N ASN A 34 -8.76 -54.71 36.39
CA ASN A 34 -8.53 -56.16 36.50
C ASN A 34 -7.52 -56.67 35.46
N VAL A 35 -6.91 -55.81 34.66
CA VAL A 35 -5.87 -56.19 33.69
C VAL A 35 -4.51 -56.02 34.34
N SER A 36 -3.75 -57.12 34.44
CA SER A 36 -2.35 -57.07 34.87
C SER A 36 -1.48 -56.56 33.72
N GLY A 37 -0.89 -55.37 33.87
CA GLY A 37 -0.03 -54.75 32.87
C GLY A 37 0.56 -53.42 33.33
N ASN A 38 1.46 -52.84 32.54
CA ASN A 38 2.15 -51.58 32.84
C ASN A 38 1.57 -50.37 32.06
N ARG A 39 0.26 -50.36 31.83
CA ARG A 39 -0.45 -49.26 31.14
C ARG A 39 -1.18 -48.39 32.14
N ILE A 40 -1.65 -47.22 31.69
CA ILE A 40 -2.43 -46.31 32.54
C ILE A 40 -3.77 -46.98 32.89
N THR A 41 -3.98 -47.26 34.18
CA THR A 41 -5.20 -47.90 34.67
C THR A 41 -6.34 -46.89 34.79
N ILE A 42 -7.49 -47.17 34.15
CA ILE A 42 -8.68 -46.31 34.18
C ILE A 42 -9.75 -46.93 35.10
N PRO A 43 -10.17 -46.23 36.18
CA PRO A 43 -11.19 -46.74 37.09
C PRO A 43 -12.55 -46.93 36.42
N HIS A 44 -13.17 -48.10 36.61
CA HIS A 44 -14.40 -48.47 35.89
C HIS A 44 -15.60 -47.56 36.25
N LYS A 45 -15.69 -47.13 37.52
CA LYS A 45 -16.80 -46.32 38.03
C LYS A 45 -16.62 -44.81 37.82
N ARG A 46 -15.38 -44.30 37.90
CA ARG A 46 -15.08 -42.87 37.86
C ARG A 46 -14.61 -42.39 36.48
N GLY A 47 -14.03 -43.28 35.67
CA GLY A 47 -13.34 -42.89 34.45
C GLY A 47 -12.04 -42.13 34.75
N GLY A 48 -11.51 -41.44 33.75
CA GLY A 48 -10.34 -40.59 33.87
C GLY A 48 -10.28 -39.57 32.74
N ASN A 49 -9.79 -38.37 33.05
CA ASN A 49 -9.45 -37.38 32.04
C ASN A 49 -8.00 -37.61 31.63
N PHE A 50 -7.73 -37.52 30.33
CA PHE A 50 -6.38 -37.63 29.81
C PHE A 50 -6.18 -36.60 28.69
N THR A 51 -4.96 -36.07 28.63
CA THR A 51 -4.50 -35.19 27.56
C THR A 51 -3.44 -35.94 26.79
N MET A 52 -3.64 -36.05 25.48
CA MET A 52 -2.67 -36.67 24.58
C MET A 52 -2.08 -35.56 23.72
N THR A 53 -0.76 -35.52 23.61
CA THR A 53 -0.05 -34.51 22.81
C THR A 53 0.69 -35.22 21.70
N PHE A 54 0.44 -34.79 20.47
CA PHE A 54 1.02 -35.37 19.28
C PHE A 54 1.71 -34.29 18.46
N LYS A 55 2.77 -34.67 17.75
CA LYS A 55 3.48 -33.79 16.81
C LYS A 55 3.73 -34.58 15.55
N PHE A 56 3.46 -33.97 14.41
CA PHE A 56 3.71 -34.54 13.09
C PHE A 56 4.68 -33.60 12.36
N PRO A 57 5.77 -34.10 11.77
CA PRO A 57 6.58 -33.29 10.88
C PRO A 57 5.75 -32.92 9.65
N TYR A 58 5.65 -31.61 9.35
CA TYR A 58 4.81 -31.13 8.26
C TYR A 58 5.35 -31.58 6.90
N GLN A 59 4.45 -32.02 6.03
CA GLN A 59 4.70 -32.27 4.62
C GLN A 59 3.69 -31.47 3.78
N PRO A 60 4.05 -30.97 2.59
CA PRO A 60 3.14 -30.16 1.76
C PRO A 60 1.79 -30.84 1.49
N GLU A 61 1.76 -32.16 1.33
CA GLU A 61 0.54 -32.93 1.10
C GLU A 61 -0.43 -32.92 2.29
N MET A 62 0.05 -32.57 3.49
CA MET A 62 -0.76 -32.43 4.71
C MET A 62 -1.54 -31.10 4.78
N GLN A 63 -1.40 -30.22 3.79
CA GLN A 63 -2.12 -28.94 3.71
C GLN A 63 -3.64 -29.13 3.74
N SER A 64 -4.14 -30.23 3.17
CA SER A 64 -5.52 -30.71 3.37
C SER A 64 -5.44 -32.03 4.10
N SER A 65 -5.66 -31.98 5.41
CA SER A 65 -5.57 -33.14 6.30
C SER A 65 -6.73 -33.20 7.28
N GLU A 66 -7.01 -34.39 7.79
CA GLU A 66 -8.02 -34.67 8.80
C GLU A 66 -7.40 -35.54 9.90
N LEU A 67 -7.69 -35.22 11.16
CA LEU A 67 -7.20 -35.98 12.30
C LEU A 67 -8.25 -37.02 12.73
N PHE A 68 -7.83 -38.27 12.77
CA PHE A 68 -8.60 -39.40 13.24
C PHE A 68 -7.96 -40.04 14.48
N LEU A 69 -8.77 -40.66 15.32
CA LEU A 69 -8.33 -41.57 16.37
C LEU A 69 -8.70 -42.99 15.98
N ARG A 70 -7.69 -43.86 15.88
CA ARG A 70 -7.83 -45.30 15.67
C ARG A 70 -7.80 -46.01 17.01
N PHE A 71 -8.79 -46.86 17.25
CA PHE A 71 -8.94 -47.56 18.52
C PHE A 71 -8.75 -49.07 18.34
N ASP A 72 -7.81 -49.64 19.07
CA ASP A 72 -7.66 -51.08 19.23
C ASP A 72 -8.11 -51.47 20.64
N GLY A 73 -9.31 -52.04 20.75
CA GLY A 73 -9.90 -52.50 21.99
C GLY A 73 -9.78 -54.01 22.14
N ARG A 74 -9.30 -54.47 23.28
CA ARG A 74 -9.27 -55.90 23.66
C ARG A 74 -9.96 -56.11 24.98
N ILE A 75 -10.86 -57.09 25.06
CA ILE A 75 -11.45 -57.55 26.31
C ILE A 75 -11.00 -58.98 26.52
N LYS A 76 -10.20 -59.23 27.56
CA LYS A 76 -9.47 -60.49 27.72
C LYS A 76 -8.66 -60.81 26.44
N GLN A 77 -8.98 -61.90 25.73
CA GLN A 77 -8.32 -62.32 24.48
C GLN A 77 -9.11 -61.94 23.21
N LYS A 78 -10.29 -61.32 23.33
CA LYS A 78 -11.10 -60.94 22.17
C LYS A 78 -10.76 -59.51 21.76
N GLN A 79 -10.27 -59.36 20.54
CA GLN A 79 -10.05 -58.07 19.91
C GLN A 79 -11.34 -57.57 19.25
N SER A 80 -11.61 -56.28 19.40
CA SER A 80 -12.69 -55.57 18.73
C SER A 80 -12.06 -54.46 17.90
N SER A 81 -12.22 -54.55 16.58
CA SER A 81 -11.86 -53.44 15.69
C SER A 81 -12.95 -52.38 15.81
N LEU A 82 -12.57 -51.19 16.23
CA LEU A 82 -13.46 -50.03 16.27
C LEU A 82 -13.17 -49.16 15.04
N PRO A 83 -14.17 -48.45 14.50
CA PRO A 83 -13.94 -47.54 13.39
C PRO A 83 -13.05 -46.38 13.82
N ASP A 84 -12.27 -45.85 12.87
CA ASP A 84 -11.54 -44.60 13.05
C ASP A 84 -12.56 -43.46 13.28
N VAL A 85 -12.32 -42.64 14.31
CA VAL A 85 -13.20 -41.50 14.64
C VAL A 85 -12.51 -40.21 14.24
N LYS A 86 -13.14 -39.41 13.37
CA LYS A 86 -12.67 -38.06 13.04
C LYS A 86 -12.85 -37.15 14.24
N VAL A 87 -11.78 -36.46 14.65
CA VAL A 87 -11.78 -35.57 15.83
C VAL A 87 -11.48 -34.12 15.50
N ALA A 88 -10.82 -33.85 14.37
CA ALA A 88 -10.59 -32.50 13.90
C ALA A 88 -10.33 -32.47 12.39
N ASP A 89 -10.64 -31.34 11.76
CA ASP A 89 -10.01 -30.94 10.51
C ASP A 89 -8.57 -30.52 10.82
N GLY A 90 -7.61 -30.96 10.00
CA GLY A 90 -6.18 -30.91 10.28
C GLY A 90 -5.58 -29.52 10.19
N VAL A 91 -4.70 -29.30 9.21
CA VAL A 91 -3.89 -28.06 9.15
C VAL A 91 -4.71 -26.88 8.63
N ILE A 92 -4.87 -25.84 9.45
CA ILE A 92 -5.34 -24.52 9.00
C ILE A 92 -4.17 -23.79 8.35
N ALA A 93 -4.03 -23.92 7.03
CA ALA A 93 -2.97 -23.27 6.24
C ALA A 93 -3.42 -21.94 5.61
N THR A 94 -4.43 -21.26 6.17
CA THR A 94 -4.99 -20.02 5.62
C THR A 94 -3.93 -18.93 5.43
N SER A 95 -2.95 -18.85 6.33
CA SER A 95 -1.83 -17.90 6.20
C SER A 95 -0.94 -18.16 4.98
N ALA A 96 -0.88 -19.41 4.49
CA ALA A 96 -0.12 -19.75 3.28
C ALA A 96 -0.86 -19.38 1.98
N LEU A 97 -2.16 -19.05 2.04
CA LEU A 97 -2.92 -18.57 0.87
C LEU A 97 -2.55 -17.12 0.52
N ALA A 98 -2.21 -16.30 1.51
CA ALA A 98 -1.78 -14.93 1.34
C ALA A 98 -0.26 -14.85 1.14
N SER A 99 0.20 -15.16 -0.08
CA SER A 99 1.60 -14.98 -0.49
C SER A 99 1.70 -13.92 -1.58
N VAL A 100 2.80 -13.17 -1.61
CA VAL A 100 3.13 -12.24 -2.70
C VAL A 100 3.14 -12.96 -4.07
N ALA A 101 3.44 -14.27 -4.07
CA ALA A 101 3.41 -15.09 -5.28
C ALA A 101 1.99 -15.50 -5.73
N THR A 102 1.00 -15.49 -4.84
CA THR A 102 -0.37 -15.98 -5.11
C THR A 102 -1.45 -14.90 -5.00
N THR A 103 -1.10 -13.72 -4.49
CA THR A 103 -2.03 -12.62 -4.25
C THR A 103 -1.59 -11.42 -5.07
N THR A 104 -2.42 -11.02 -6.04
CA THR A 104 -2.25 -9.73 -6.72
C THR A 104 -2.46 -8.61 -5.70
N PRO A 105 -1.48 -7.70 -5.53
CA PRO A 105 -1.65 -6.58 -4.63
C PRO A 105 -2.85 -5.73 -5.10
N SER A 106 -3.68 -5.33 -4.13
CA SER A 106 -4.71 -4.33 -4.38
C SER A 106 -4.02 -2.98 -4.57
N VAL A 107 -3.75 -2.60 -5.81
CA VAL A 107 -3.27 -1.27 -6.15
C VAL A 107 -4.49 -0.37 -6.26
N ALA A 108 -4.82 0.32 -5.17
CA ALA A 108 -5.63 1.51 -5.29
C ALA A 108 -4.68 2.59 -5.83
N ASP A 109 -5.02 3.20 -6.97
CA ASP A 109 -4.30 4.40 -7.43
C ASP A 109 -4.50 5.46 -6.34
N ASP A 110 -3.51 5.62 -5.47
CA ASP A 110 -3.51 6.74 -4.55
C ASP A 110 -3.35 8.01 -5.40
N GLY A 111 -4.09 9.06 -5.05
CA GLY A 111 -4.01 10.35 -5.74
C GLY A 111 -2.71 11.10 -5.44
N PHE A 112 -1.64 10.40 -5.03
CA PHE A 112 -0.40 11.04 -4.63
C PHE A 112 0.28 11.70 -5.83
N GLN A 113 0.35 13.02 -5.78
CA GLN A 113 1.15 13.79 -6.71
C GLN A 113 2.39 14.29 -5.99
N ARG A 114 3.56 13.74 -6.35
CA ARG A 114 4.85 14.15 -5.78
C ARG A 114 5.14 15.64 -6.01
N ILE A 115 4.67 16.20 -7.11
CA ILE A 115 4.89 17.60 -7.51
C ILE A 115 3.54 18.17 -7.97
N ILE A 116 3.09 19.24 -7.32
CA ILE A 116 1.89 19.99 -7.70
C ILE A 116 2.34 21.27 -8.38
N LYS A 117 1.89 21.51 -9.62
CA LYS A 117 2.16 22.75 -10.34
C LYS A 117 1.07 23.77 -10.01
N GLN A 118 1.48 24.97 -9.62
CA GLN A 118 0.59 26.11 -9.39
C GLN A 118 1.05 27.27 -10.27
N ALA A 119 0.15 27.86 -11.04
CA ALA A 119 0.40 29.04 -11.86
C ALA A 119 -0.28 30.26 -11.24
N GLN A 120 0.44 31.38 -11.16
CA GLN A 120 -0.09 32.67 -10.74
C GLN A 120 0.34 33.72 -11.76
N GLU A 121 -0.64 34.39 -12.34
CA GLU A 121 -0.42 35.37 -13.41
C GLU A 121 -0.65 36.79 -12.90
N ALA A 122 0.06 37.76 -13.50
CA ALA A 122 -0.16 39.18 -13.32
C ALA A 122 0.14 39.91 -14.63
N ASN A 123 -0.72 40.85 -15.00
CA ASN A 123 -0.67 41.53 -16.29
C ASN A 123 -0.19 42.98 -16.15
N ILE A 124 0.67 43.41 -17.08
CA ILE A 124 1.10 44.81 -17.24
C ILE A 124 0.55 45.32 -18.56
N LEU A 125 -0.38 46.29 -18.51
CA LEU A 125 -0.98 46.87 -19.70
C LEU A 125 -0.16 48.05 -20.21
N PHE A 126 0.24 47.97 -21.48
CA PHE A 126 0.93 49.06 -22.15
C PHE A 126 -0.06 49.96 -22.90
N VAL A 127 0.28 51.24 -23.03
CA VAL A 127 -0.44 52.14 -23.95
C VAL A 127 -0.19 51.67 -25.39
N ILE A 128 -1.17 51.92 -26.27
CA ILE A 128 -1.06 51.63 -27.70
C ILE A 128 0.24 52.21 -28.25
N GLN A 129 0.99 51.38 -28.99
CA GLN A 129 2.29 51.72 -29.60
C GLN A 129 3.40 52.16 -28.61
N GLN A 130 3.23 51.91 -27.31
CA GLN A 130 4.26 52.17 -26.29
C GLN A 130 4.75 50.89 -25.63
N ALA A 131 5.99 50.94 -25.13
CA ALA A 131 6.63 49.86 -24.38
C ALA A 131 7.09 50.29 -22.98
N GLU A 132 6.75 51.50 -22.54
CA GLU A 132 7.16 52.01 -21.23
C GLU A 132 6.28 51.44 -20.10
N LEU A 133 6.94 51.04 -19.01
CA LEU A 133 6.26 50.56 -17.81
C LEU A 133 5.69 51.74 -17.02
N ARG A 134 4.38 51.72 -16.77
CA ARG A 134 3.70 52.78 -16.04
C ARG A 134 3.56 52.41 -14.56
N GLN A 135 3.81 53.36 -13.68
CA GLN A 135 3.65 53.18 -12.23
C GLN A 135 2.25 52.72 -11.85
N SER A 136 1.21 53.18 -12.56
CA SER A 136 -0.17 52.74 -12.34
C SER A 136 -0.39 51.24 -12.59
N GLU A 137 0.41 50.62 -13.46
CA GLU A 137 0.37 49.17 -13.72
C GLU A 137 1.20 48.41 -12.69
N LEU A 138 2.39 48.92 -12.38
CA LEU A 138 3.31 48.30 -11.44
C LEU A 138 2.79 48.29 -9.99
N ASN A 139 1.92 49.25 -9.64
CA ASN A 139 1.32 49.38 -8.32
C ASN A 139 -0.07 48.73 -8.21
N LYS A 140 -0.53 48.00 -9.24
CA LYS A 140 -1.79 47.25 -9.16
C LYS A 140 -1.73 46.22 -8.04
N GLN A 141 -2.90 45.96 -7.46
CA GLN A 141 -3.04 44.95 -6.40
C GLN A 141 -2.55 43.57 -6.86
N ASP A 142 -2.87 43.17 -8.09
CA ASP A 142 -2.46 41.87 -8.65
C ASP A 142 -0.93 41.76 -8.77
N MET A 143 -0.26 42.84 -9.17
CA MET A 143 1.21 42.89 -9.24
C MET A 143 1.83 42.76 -7.84
N SER A 144 1.26 43.44 -6.85
CA SER A 144 1.70 43.32 -5.45
C SER A 144 1.50 41.91 -4.90
N ALA A 145 0.34 41.30 -5.16
CA ALA A 145 0.02 39.93 -4.76
C ALA A 145 0.96 38.91 -5.43
N TRP A 146 1.23 39.07 -6.72
CA TRP A 146 2.16 38.22 -7.45
C TRP A 146 3.57 38.30 -6.88
N LYS A 147 4.10 39.52 -6.64
CA LYS A 147 5.43 39.71 -6.02
C LYS A 147 5.50 39.06 -4.64
N LYS A 148 4.44 39.16 -3.84
CA LYS A 148 4.34 38.52 -2.53
C LYS A 148 4.38 36.99 -2.66
N ARG A 149 3.58 36.41 -3.57
CA ARG A 149 3.53 34.96 -3.81
C ARG A 149 4.87 34.41 -4.27
N VAL A 150 5.58 35.11 -5.15
CA VAL A 150 6.93 34.74 -5.62
C VAL A 150 7.92 34.72 -4.46
N ARG A 151 7.89 35.74 -3.58
CA ARG A 151 8.75 35.78 -2.39
C ARG A 151 8.44 34.65 -1.41
N GLU A 152 7.16 34.39 -1.16
CA GLU A 152 6.71 33.30 -0.27
C GLU A 152 7.13 31.93 -0.83
N ALA A 153 6.99 31.72 -2.14
CA ALA A 153 7.42 30.52 -2.82
C ALA A 153 8.94 30.32 -2.72
N PHE A 154 9.72 31.38 -2.92
CA PHE A 154 11.18 31.31 -2.88
C PHE A 154 11.72 30.98 -1.47
N ASN A 155 11.03 31.44 -0.43
CA ASN A 155 11.45 31.21 0.95
C ASN A 155 10.93 29.87 1.52
N ASP A 156 10.03 29.17 0.82
CA ASP A 156 9.52 27.87 1.24
C ASP A 156 10.40 26.74 0.66
N PRO A 157 11.10 25.94 1.48
CA PRO A 157 11.97 24.87 0.99
C PRO A 157 11.21 23.74 0.27
N LYS A 158 9.88 23.74 0.30
CA LYS A 158 9.02 22.78 -0.41
C LYS A 158 8.58 23.25 -1.79
N GLN A 159 8.91 24.48 -2.17
CA GLN A 159 8.47 25.09 -3.42
C GLN A 159 9.67 25.45 -4.29
N ASN A 160 9.51 25.27 -5.60
CA ASN A 160 10.42 25.79 -6.60
C ASN A 160 9.71 26.90 -7.35
N VAL A 161 10.45 27.98 -7.63
CA VAL A 161 9.93 29.15 -8.34
C VAL A 161 10.47 29.16 -9.75
N ASP A 162 9.58 29.26 -10.72
CA ASP A 162 9.91 29.56 -12.10
C ASP A 162 9.13 30.82 -12.50
N VAL A 163 9.81 31.77 -13.15
CA VAL A 163 9.22 33.04 -13.55
C VAL A 163 9.28 33.12 -15.07
N GLU A 164 8.11 33.09 -15.71
CA GLU A 164 7.98 33.28 -17.15
C GLU A 164 7.43 34.68 -17.48
N ILE A 165 8.02 35.34 -18.48
CA ILE A 165 7.55 36.62 -19.01
C ILE A 165 7.10 36.39 -20.44
N SER A 166 5.82 36.68 -20.72
CA SER A 166 5.26 36.65 -22.08
C SER A 166 4.83 38.05 -22.48
N ALA A 167 5.41 38.58 -23.57
CA ALA A 167 5.09 39.92 -24.08
C ALA A 167 4.43 39.88 -25.45
N TYR A 168 3.41 40.72 -25.62
CA TYR A 168 2.57 40.77 -26.82
C TYR A 168 2.36 42.21 -27.30
N ALA A 169 2.08 42.36 -28.60
CA ALA A 169 1.65 43.60 -29.22
C ALA A 169 0.30 43.40 -29.90
N SER A 170 -0.61 44.36 -29.75
CA SER A 170 -1.91 44.34 -30.40
C SER A 170 -1.74 44.36 -31.93
N PRO A 171 -2.66 43.78 -32.71
CA PRO A 171 -2.60 43.76 -34.17
C PRO A 171 -2.78 45.15 -34.82
N ASP A 172 -2.90 46.21 -34.02
CA ASP A 172 -3.08 47.61 -34.41
C ASP A 172 -1.77 48.21 -34.98
N GLY A 173 -1.33 47.72 -36.14
CA GLY A 173 -0.11 48.18 -36.80
C GLY A 173 0.49 47.14 -37.76
N GLY A 174 1.58 47.53 -38.44
CA GLY A 174 2.33 46.59 -39.28
C GLY A 174 3.05 45.52 -38.45
N ALA A 175 3.11 44.28 -38.95
CA ALA A 175 3.69 43.15 -38.22
C ALA A 175 5.13 43.40 -37.71
N GLN A 176 5.97 44.08 -38.50
CA GLN A 176 7.33 44.45 -38.09
C GLN A 176 7.38 45.47 -36.94
N LEU A 177 6.38 46.35 -36.84
CA LEU A 177 6.27 47.30 -35.73
C LEU A 177 5.88 46.55 -34.45
N ASN A 178 4.91 45.66 -34.56
CA ASN A 178 4.39 44.87 -33.44
C ASN A 178 5.44 43.91 -32.88
N ASP A 179 6.24 43.28 -33.73
CA ASP A 179 7.35 42.42 -33.32
C ASP A 179 8.41 43.21 -32.52
N LYS A 180 8.82 44.38 -33.03
CA LYS A 180 9.73 45.28 -32.30
C LYS A 180 9.13 45.77 -30.98
N LEU A 181 7.84 46.06 -30.95
CA LEU A 181 7.14 46.55 -29.77
C LEU A 181 7.03 45.45 -28.70
N ALA A 182 6.68 44.22 -29.08
CA ALA A 182 6.64 43.07 -28.19
C ALA A 182 8.02 42.78 -27.59
N ALA A 183 9.08 42.80 -28.42
CA ALA A 183 10.46 42.63 -27.95
C ALA A 183 10.89 43.74 -26.97
N GLN A 184 10.50 45.00 -27.22
CA GLN A 184 10.78 46.10 -26.28
C GLN A 184 10.01 45.95 -24.96
N ARG A 185 8.75 45.51 -25.00
CA ARG A 185 7.92 45.26 -23.81
C ARG A 185 8.47 44.13 -22.96
N GLU A 186 8.90 43.04 -23.59
CA GLU A 186 9.60 41.94 -22.92
C GLU A 186 10.85 42.49 -22.23
N LYS A 187 11.76 43.11 -22.99
CA LYS A 187 13.02 43.64 -22.47
C LYS A 187 12.84 44.60 -21.28
N ASN A 188 11.87 45.50 -21.35
CA ASN A 188 11.59 46.46 -20.28
C ASN A 188 11.05 45.75 -19.03
N THR A 189 10.15 44.78 -19.21
CA THR A 189 9.58 43.97 -18.13
C THR A 189 10.64 43.09 -17.47
N SER A 190 11.45 42.38 -18.25
CA SER A 190 12.55 41.53 -17.77
C SER A 190 13.54 42.33 -16.94
N LYS A 191 14.00 43.48 -17.47
CA LYS A 191 14.90 44.38 -16.72
C LYS A 191 14.27 44.88 -15.41
N TYR A 192 12.97 45.20 -15.41
CA TYR A 192 12.29 45.62 -14.18
C TYR A 192 12.22 44.49 -13.15
N LEU A 193 11.79 43.30 -13.57
CA LEU A 193 11.65 42.14 -12.68
C LEU A 193 12.99 41.66 -12.14
N GLU A 194 14.04 41.59 -12.95
CA GLU A 194 15.40 41.27 -12.48
C GLU A 194 15.83 42.20 -11.34
N ASN A 195 15.60 43.51 -11.49
CA ASN A 195 15.96 44.47 -10.45
C ASN A 195 15.10 44.32 -9.19
N GLU A 196 13.80 44.06 -9.34
CA GLU A 196 12.90 43.84 -8.20
C GLU A 196 13.22 42.57 -7.42
N LEU A 197 13.53 41.47 -8.11
CA LEU A 197 13.92 40.21 -7.48
C LEU A 197 15.28 40.34 -6.79
N ARG A 198 16.25 41.01 -7.43
CA ARG A 198 17.57 41.31 -6.81
C ARG A 198 17.45 42.14 -5.54
N LYS A 199 16.60 43.18 -5.52
CA LYS A 199 16.35 43.97 -4.29
C LYS A 199 15.83 43.12 -3.13
N GLN A 200 15.13 42.03 -3.45
CA GLN A 200 14.56 41.11 -2.47
C GLN A 200 15.45 39.89 -2.21
N SER A 201 16.67 39.85 -2.78
CA SER A 201 17.59 38.71 -2.71
C SER A 201 16.97 37.39 -3.19
N ILE A 202 16.04 37.45 -4.13
CA ILE A 202 15.42 36.28 -4.76
C ILE A 202 16.32 35.86 -5.93
N ASN A 203 16.98 34.72 -5.79
CA ASN A 203 17.85 34.16 -6.83
C ASN A 203 17.11 33.05 -7.58
N THR A 204 16.36 33.41 -8.60
CA THR A 204 15.66 32.47 -9.47
C THR A 204 15.90 32.81 -10.94
N ASP A 205 15.85 31.79 -11.79
CA ASP A 205 15.96 31.98 -13.24
C ASP A 205 14.67 32.63 -13.77
N ILE A 206 14.84 33.67 -14.58
CA ILE A 206 13.74 34.36 -15.27
C ILE A 206 13.78 33.92 -16.73
N ASN A 207 12.75 33.21 -17.16
CA ASN A 207 12.59 32.74 -18.53
C ASN A 207 11.70 33.75 -19.29
N ALA A 208 12.28 34.54 -20.19
CA ALA A 208 11.53 35.50 -20.97
C ALA A 208 11.30 35.01 -22.41
N ARG A 209 10.06 35.14 -22.88
CA ARG A 209 9.64 34.85 -24.26
C ARG A 209 8.82 36.02 -24.79
N TYR A 210 9.01 36.38 -26.06
CA TYR A 210 8.18 37.38 -26.73
C TYR A 210 7.51 36.77 -27.95
N THR A 211 6.23 37.09 -28.13
CA THR A 211 5.45 36.63 -29.27
C THR A 211 4.82 37.85 -29.94
N ALA A 212 5.12 38.07 -31.22
CA ALA A 212 4.67 39.26 -31.96
C ALA A 212 3.14 39.35 -32.09
N GLN A 213 2.42 38.24 -32.02
CA GLN A 213 0.97 38.15 -32.16
C GLN A 213 0.42 37.01 -31.29
N ASP A 214 -0.41 37.32 -30.29
CA ASP A 214 -1.19 36.33 -29.55
C ASP A 214 -2.56 36.15 -30.22
N TRP A 215 -2.79 34.94 -30.74
CA TRP A 215 -4.08 34.53 -31.29
C TRP A 215 -4.77 33.49 -30.39
N GLU A 216 -4.19 33.09 -29.26
CA GLU A 216 -4.78 32.11 -28.34
C GLU A 216 -5.78 32.74 -27.36
N GLY A 217 -5.56 33.99 -26.94
CA GLY A 217 -6.49 34.74 -26.09
C GLY A 217 -7.83 35.12 -26.73
N PHE A 218 -8.07 34.75 -28.00
CA PHE A 218 -9.32 34.97 -28.75
C PHE A 218 -10.12 33.68 -29.02
N ARG A 219 -9.76 32.54 -28.40
CA ARG A 219 -10.55 31.31 -28.44
C ARG A 219 -11.46 31.14 -27.24
#